data_AF-U2S903-F1
#
_entry.id   AF-U2S903-F1
#
_cell.length_a   1.000
_cell.length_b   1.000
_cell.length_c   1.000
_cell.angle_alpha   90.00
_cell.angle_beta   90.00
_cell.angle_gamma   90.00
#
_symmetry.space_group_name_H-M   'P 1'
#
loop_
_entity.id
_entity.type
_entity.pdbx_description
1 polymer ?
#
loop_
_entity_poly.entity_id
_entity_poly.type
_entity_poly.pdbx_seq_one_letter_code
_entity_poly.pdbx_strand_id
1 'polypeptide(L)'
;MLLSDLPAAPDTQAARAARELAAAYHSPALLNHVVRSWLWAEAFAQLEGRDGIDHELLYVSALLHDIGIVPEFDNVALSYEDAGGHVAVALTAGAGWEPGRRTRAHE
;
A
#
# COMPACT_ATOMS: atom_id res chain seq x y z
N MET A 1 -16.40 -5.61 16.24
CA MET A 1 -15.45 -4.74 15.54
C MET A 1 -16.22 -3.97 14.47
N LEU A 2 -16.31 -2.67 14.65
CA LEU A 2 -16.84 -1.69 13.72
C LEU A 2 -15.66 -1.05 12.97
N LEU A 3 -15.95 -0.39 11.84
CA LEU A 3 -14.91 0.33 11.09
C LEU A 3 -14.25 1.44 11.92
N SER A 4 -15.01 2.03 12.85
CA SER A 4 -14.53 3.05 13.80
C SER A 4 -13.57 2.50 14.87
N ASP A 5 -13.46 1.17 15.00
CA ASP A 5 -12.55 0.53 15.95
C ASP A 5 -11.14 0.37 15.37
N LEU A 6 -10.97 0.54 14.05
CA LEU A 6 -9.71 0.41 13.33
C LEU A 6 -8.91 1.73 13.33
N PRO A 7 -7.57 1.69 13.22
CA PRO A 7 -6.76 2.88 13.04
C PRO A 7 -7.21 3.70 11.83
N ALA A 8 -7.18 5.02 11.97
CA ALA A 8 -7.34 5.92 10.83
C ALA A 8 -6.19 5.72 9.83
N ALA A 9 -6.45 6.00 8.56
CA ALA A 9 -5.39 6.00 7.55
C ALA A 9 -4.24 6.94 7.99
N PRO A 10 -2.97 6.52 7.88
CA PRO A 10 -1.85 7.37 8.24
C PRO A 10 -1.85 8.68 7.44
N ASP A 11 -1.62 9.82 8.11
CA ASP A 11 -1.58 11.14 7.47
C ASP A 11 -0.15 11.61 7.21
N THR A 12 0.61 10.78 6.50
CA THR A 12 1.99 11.08 6.11
C THR A 12 2.08 11.44 4.63
N GLN A 13 3.23 11.98 4.22
CA GLN A 13 3.48 12.27 2.80
C GLN A 13 3.37 11.02 1.93
N ALA A 14 3.98 9.90 2.35
CA ALA A 14 3.93 8.65 1.59
C ALA A 14 2.52 8.08 1.50
N ALA A 15 1.75 8.11 2.61
CA ALA A 15 0.39 7.61 2.64
C ALA A 15 -0.55 8.41 1.73
N ARG A 16 -0.48 9.75 1.78
CA ARG A 16 -1.26 10.62 0.88
C ARG A 16 -0.88 10.38 -0.58
N ALA A 17 0.41 10.35 -0.90
CA ALA A 17 0.89 10.10 -2.25
C ALA A 17 0.45 8.72 -2.78
N ALA A 18 0.53 7.66 -1.97
CA ALA A 18 0.07 6.33 -2.35
C ALA A 18 -1.45 6.32 -2.62
N ARG A 19 -2.23 7.00 -1.76
CA ARG A 19 -3.68 7.12 -1.92
C ARG A 19 -4.08 7.91 -3.17
N GLU A 20 -3.37 8.98 -3.49
CA GLU A 20 -3.55 9.77 -4.71
C GLU A 20 -3.19 8.95 -5.95
N LEU A 21 -2.06 8.24 -5.93
CA LEU A 21 -1.63 7.40 -7.04
C LEU A 21 -2.62 6.27 -7.31
N ALA A 22 -3.03 5.54 -6.27
CA ALA A 22 -4.05 4.51 -6.39
C ALA A 22 -5.37 5.09 -6.91
N ALA A 23 -5.79 6.28 -6.46
CA ALA A 23 -7.01 6.93 -6.95
C ALA A 23 -6.95 7.28 -8.44
N ALA A 24 -5.78 7.67 -8.92
CA ALA A 24 -5.57 8.15 -10.27
C ALA A 24 -5.58 7.00 -11.29
N TYR A 25 -4.98 5.86 -10.96
CA TYR A 25 -4.72 4.79 -11.91
C TYR A 25 -5.61 3.57 -11.74
N HIS A 26 -6.06 3.24 -10.52
CA HIS A 26 -6.94 2.10 -10.34
C HIS A 26 -8.36 2.40 -10.83
N SER A 27 -9.00 1.38 -11.40
CA SER A 27 -10.46 1.40 -11.55
C SER A 27 -11.12 1.52 -10.17
N PRO A 28 -12.38 1.98 -10.09
CA PRO A 28 -13.11 2.01 -8.81
C PRO A 28 -13.15 0.65 -8.09
N ALA A 29 -13.17 -0.46 -8.83
CA ALA A 29 -13.14 -1.79 -8.26
C ALA A 29 -11.80 -2.12 -7.59
N LEU A 30 -10.68 -1.83 -8.28
CA LEU A 30 -9.33 -2.05 -7.75
C LEU A 30 -9.03 -1.11 -6.58
N LEU A 31 -9.39 0.18 -6.66
CA LEU A 31 -9.20 1.12 -5.56
C LEU A 31 -9.93 0.65 -4.29
N ASN A 32 -11.19 0.21 -4.43
CA ASN A 32 -11.94 -0.32 -3.30
C ASN A 32 -11.36 -1.65 -2.79
N HIS A 33 -10.76 -2.46 -3.66
CA HIS A 33 -10.09 -3.69 -3.26
C HIS A 33 -8.85 -3.41 -2.42
N VAL A 34 -7.92 -2.58 -2.89
CA VAL A 34 -6.69 -2.27 -2.15
C VAL A 34 -6.96 -1.60 -0.79
N VAL A 35 -7.99 -0.73 -0.72
CA VAL A 35 -8.44 -0.12 0.55
C VAL A 35 -9.01 -1.19 1.50
N ARG A 36 -9.82 -2.13 0.98
CA ARG A 36 -10.32 -3.25 1.82
C ARG A 36 -9.19 -4.15 2.28
N SER A 37 -8.17 -4.41 1.46
CA SER A 37 -7.00 -5.22 1.85
C SER A 37 -6.28 -4.61 3.05
N TRP A 38 -6.08 -3.28 3.08
CA TRP A 38 -5.55 -2.58 4.25
C TRP A 38 -6.46 -2.73 5.49
N LEU A 39 -7.75 -2.46 5.34
CA LEU A 39 -8.71 -2.56 6.46
C LEU A 39 -8.77 -3.97 7.05
N TRP A 40 -8.70 -5.00 6.21
CA TRP A 40 -8.65 -6.39 6.68
C TRP A 40 -7.34 -6.69 7.41
N ALA A 41 -6.21 -6.16 6.94
CA ALA A 41 -4.93 -6.35 7.64
C ALA A 41 -4.95 -5.71 9.04
N GLU A 42 -5.46 -4.48 9.18
CA GLU A 42 -5.64 -3.81 10.48
C GLU A 42 -6.59 -4.59 11.40
N ALA A 43 -7.71 -5.08 10.83
CA ALA A 43 -8.68 -5.91 11.54
C ALA A 43 -8.06 -7.20 12.08
N PHE A 44 -7.31 -7.93 11.25
CA PHE A 44 -6.63 -9.15 11.68
C PHE A 44 -5.55 -8.87 12.71
N ALA A 45 -4.77 -7.80 12.54
CA ALA A 45 -3.80 -7.37 13.53
C ALA A 45 -4.42 -7.14 14.91
N GLN A 46 -5.54 -6.43 14.98
CA GLN A 46 -6.25 -6.17 16.23
C GLN A 46 -6.85 -7.45 16.83
N LEU A 47 -7.49 -8.29 16.01
CA LEU A 47 -8.11 -9.54 16.47
C LEU A 47 -7.08 -10.55 17.01
N GLU A 48 -5.88 -10.57 16.41
CA GLU A 48 -4.81 -11.49 16.78
C GLU A 48 -3.84 -10.91 17.83
N GLY A 49 -4.02 -9.64 18.24
CA GLY A 49 -3.13 -8.97 19.18
C GLY A 49 -1.70 -8.79 18.65
N ARG A 50 -1.57 -8.44 17.37
CA ARG A 50 -0.26 -8.19 16.74
C ARG A 50 0.22 -6.78 17.06
N ASP A 51 1.35 -6.71 17.77
CA ASP A 51 2.03 -5.47 18.11
C ASP A 51 3.20 -5.17 17.16
N GLY A 52 3.72 -3.92 17.20
CA GLY A 52 4.92 -3.52 16.46
C GLY A 52 4.72 -3.35 14.95
N ILE A 53 3.47 -3.16 14.51
CA ILE A 53 3.12 -2.96 13.10
C ILE A 53 3.55 -1.57 12.65
N ASP A 54 4.25 -1.52 11.52
CA ASP A 54 4.50 -0.29 10.80
C ASP A 54 3.26 0.05 9.96
N HIS A 55 2.32 0.78 10.52
CA HIS A 55 1.02 1.08 9.90
C HIS A 55 1.13 1.93 8.62
N GLU A 56 2.14 2.78 8.50
CA GLU A 56 2.37 3.56 7.28
C GLU A 56 2.94 2.67 6.17
N LEU A 57 3.86 1.75 6.50
CA LEU A 57 4.30 0.72 5.56
C LEU A 57 3.14 -0.16 5.10
N LEU A 58 2.36 -0.68 6.05
CA LEU A 58 1.21 -1.53 5.76
C LEU A 58 0.22 -0.82 4.83
N TYR A 59 -0.11 0.44 5.11
CA TYR A 59 -1.01 1.24 4.29
C TYR A 59 -0.48 1.44 2.87
N VAL A 60 0.78 1.90 2.73
CA VAL A 60 1.39 2.17 1.42
C VAL A 60 1.50 0.89 0.60
N SER A 61 2.00 -0.20 1.18
CA SER A 61 2.10 -1.50 0.51
C SER A 61 0.73 -2.01 0.08
N ALA A 62 -0.27 -1.96 0.96
CA ALA A 62 -1.61 -2.42 0.63
C ALA A 62 -2.24 -1.62 -0.51
N LEU A 63 -2.07 -0.29 -0.53
CA LEU A 63 -2.61 0.54 -1.60
C LEU A 63 -1.95 0.33 -2.96
N LEU A 64 -0.69 -0.10 -2.98
CA LEU A 64 0.10 -0.22 -4.21
C LEU A 64 0.32 -1.66 -4.68
N HIS A 65 -0.08 -2.69 -3.91
CA HIS A 65 0.22 -4.09 -4.27
C HIS A 65 -0.30 -4.51 -5.66
N ASP A 66 -1.44 -3.95 -6.09
CA ASP A 66 -2.05 -4.23 -7.40
C ASP A 66 -1.80 -3.12 -8.43
N ILE A 67 -0.91 -2.15 -8.16
CA ILE A 67 -0.69 -1.03 -9.08
C ILE A 67 -0.06 -1.49 -10.41
N GLY A 68 0.73 -2.57 -10.39
CA GLY A 68 1.33 -3.14 -11.60
C GLY A 68 0.34 -3.79 -12.57
N ILE A 69 -0.93 -3.99 -12.17
CA ILE A 69 -1.97 -4.53 -13.05
C ILE A 69 -2.41 -3.50 -14.10
N VAL A 70 -2.24 -2.21 -13.82
CA VAL A 70 -2.72 -1.14 -14.71
C VAL A 70 -1.73 -0.93 -15.87
N PRO A 71 -2.20 -0.58 -17.08
CA PRO A 71 -1.35 -0.49 -18.27
C PRO A 71 -0.15 0.46 -18.13
N GLU A 72 -0.28 1.52 -17.35
CA GLU A 72 0.77 2.53 -17.15
C GLU A 72 1.97 2.01 -16.35
N PHE A 73 1.77 0.96 -15.55
CA PHE A 73 2.81 0.31 -14.76
C PHE A 73 3.01 -1.16 -15.13
N ASP A 74 2.37 -1.62 -16.21
CA ASP A 74 2.54 -2.97 -16.73
C ASP A 74 3.98 -3.18 -17.21
N ASN A 75 4.46 -4.41 -17.05
CA ASN A 75 5.82 -4.79 -17.36
C ASN A 75 5.84 -6.12 -18.10
N VAL A 76 6.47 -6.15 -19.27
CA VAL A 76 6.57 -7.37 -20.08
C VAL A 76 7.60 -8.38 -19.53
N ALA A 77 8.57 -7.90 -18.74
CA ALA A 77 9.68 -8.70 -18.24
C ALA A 77 9.52 -9.13 -16.77
N LEU A 78 8.81 -8.32 -15.97
CA LEU A 78 8.54 -8.60 -14.56
C LEU A 78 7.07 -8.97 -14.35
N SER A 79 6.76 -9.65 -13.26
CA SER A 79 5.37 -9.82 -12.85
C SER A 79 4.79 -8.49 -12.36
N TYR A 80 3.45 -8.40 -12.28
CA TYR A 80 2.80 -7.16 -11.84
C TYR A 80 3.11 -6.85 -10.36
N GLU A 81 3.35 -7.89 -9.55
CA GLU A 81 3.73 -7.76 -8.14
C GLU A 81 5.08 -7.04 -8.03
N ASP A 82 6.10 -7.53 -8.76
CA ASP A 82 7.43 -6.93 -8.75
C ASP A 82 7.43 -5.52 -9.37
N ALA A 83 6.69 -5.32 -10.47
CA ALA A 83 6.52 -3.99 -11.07
C ALA A 83 5.88 -3.00 -10.08
N GLY A 84 4.82 -3.44 -9.38
CA GLY A 84 4.17 -2.64 -8.34
C GLY A 84 5.07 -2.35 -7.15
N GLY A 85 5.88 -3.33 -6.72
CA GLY A 85 6.89 -3.15 -5.69
C GLY A 85 7.91 -2.06 -6.04
N HIS A 86 8.37 -2.01 -7.30
CA HIS A 86 9.24 -0.93 -7.76
C HIS A 86 8.57 0.46 -7.74
N VAL A 87 7.27 0.54 -8.04
CA VAL A 87 6.50 1.79 -7.88
C VAL A 87 6.48 2.23 -6.42
N ALA A 88 6.25 1.30 -5.50
CA ALA A 88 6.28 1.58 -4.06
C ALA A 88 7.67 2.07 -3.62
N VAL A 89 8.76 1.46 -4.09
CA VAL A 89 10.14 1.90 -3.82
C VAL A 89 10.37 3.33 -4.31
N ALA A 90 9.95 3.66 -5.54
CA ALA A 90 10.15 5.00 -6.10
C ALA A 90 9.37 6.07 -5.32
N LEU A 91 8.09 5.81 -5.03
CA LEU A 91 7.24 6.72 -4.27
C LEU A 91 7.79 6.96 -2.86
N THR A 92 8.18 5.89 -2.16
CA THR A 92 8.68 5.98 -0.78
C THR A 92 10.10 6.55 -0.70
N ALA A 93 10.93 6.37 -1.73
CA ALA A 93 12.20 7.08 -1.85
C ALA A 93 11.97 8.59 -1.97
N GLY A 94 11.00 9.01 -2.80
CA GLY A 94 10.60 10.41 -2.92
C GLY A 94 10.01 10.99 -1.63
N ALA A 95 9.38 10.15 -0.80
CA ALA A 95 8.90 10.51 0.54
C ALA A 95 9.97 10.41 1.65
N GLY A 96 11.22 10.10 1.30
CA GLY A 96 12.35 10.11 2.25
C GLY A 96 12.44 8.88 3.16
N TRP A 97 11.82 7.75 2.82
CA TRP A 97 11.98 6.52 3.62
C TRP A 97 13.42 5.99 3.57
N GLU A 98 13.86 5.32 4.62
CA GLU A 98 15.15 4.63 4.63
C GLU A 98 15.16 3.40 3.71
N PRO A 99 16.31 3.02 3.11
CA PRO A 99 16.36 1.94 2.10
C PRO A 99 15.72 0.62 2.57
N GLY A 100 15.99 0.17 3.79
CA GLY A 100 15.43 -1.08 4.30
C GLY A 100 13.90 -1.06 4.43
N ARG A 101 13.30 0.11 4.67
CA ARG A 101 11.84 0.26 4.72
C ARG A 101 11.23 0.22 3.32
N ARG A 102 11.95 0.74 2.31
CA ARG A 102 11.52 0.68 0.91
C ARG A 102 11.58 -0.74 0.37
N THR A 103 12.62 -1.51 0.73
CA THR A 103 12.70 -2.94 0.38
C THR A 103 11.49 -3.70 0.90
N ARG A 104 11.10 -3.49 2.16
CA ARG A 104 9.88 -4.09 2.73
C ARG A 104 8.57 -3.63 2.08
N ALA A 105 8.57 -2.51 1.34
CA ALA A 105 7.40 -2.05 0.61
C ALA A 105 7.24 -2.75 -0.75
N HIS A 106 8.33 -3.35 -1.24
CA HIS A 106 8.37 -4.14 -2.46
C HIS A 106 8.05 -5.63 -2.19
N GLU A 107 8.50 -6.15 -1.06
CA GLU A 107 8.29 -7.55 -0.62
C GLU A 107 6.84 -7.82 -0.19
#